data_AF-A0A640SI59-F1
#
_entry.id   AF-A0A640SI59-F1
#
_cell.length_a   1.000
_cell.length_b   1.000
_cell.length_c   1.000
_cell.angle_alpha   90.00
_cell.angle_beta   90.00
_cell.angle_gamma   90.00
#
_symmetry.space_group_name_H-M   'P 1'
#
loop_
_entity.id
_entity.type
_entity.pdbx_description
1 polymer ?
#
loop_
_entity_poly.entity_id
_entity_poly.type
_entity_poly.pdbx_seq_one_letter_code
_entity_poly.pdbx_strand_id
1 'polypeptide(L)'
;MSTVRRPDHRSEQHGSHRSARSAHSAGLRHVLTHLITPLLMCIGMGLAYLGAFANPAPHHLPVAVVGSGRSAQLLAQSINDKAGGDLEVRTVADRSAAVERLKHQDIFGAYVIHAQGASKGAAKGATSGGMKSATGGAGGYGAAGGSAKQAPELLVATAGSDTSASVVQKVFTPIAAHQGAPLKVTDVAPKAEDDPTGQGIFFLLVAISIGSYASVAVIGGAGAVLPIRLRAVLAIGTSFVVGLIGTAFAGPVFHLVDHGLRGLWGMAWLYSAGILLIGTGLHTFLKRWTTLGVMALFVMLNFTSSGGIFRPEMQNGFFAALHSFWNGAGFVEGTRSHVYFDDYGLSGHVWTLVWWLVAGLVMVGVAALAERRRRTAAAEAAANAAAVAAAAVAATVPEPVPSPAPERGSWLERAAGTVQVAGGVGAEVGDGAADVDAAVAAEVEVDAEVEMEEAVGV
;
A
#
# COMPACT_ATOMS: atom_id res chain seq x y z
N MET A 1 -77.20 44.13 9.21
CA MET A 1 -76.79 43.47 7.94
C MET A 1 -75.26 43.43 7.91
N SER A 2 -74.68 42.31 8.32
CA SER A 2 -73.23 42.07 8.30
C SER A 2 -72.79 41.61 6.91
N THR A 3 -71.79 42.26 6.32
CA THR A 3 -71.10 41.78 5.12
C THR A 3 -69.70 41.31 5.52
N VAL A 4 -69.55 39.98 5.59
CA VAL A 4 -68.27 39.29 5.80
C VAL A 4 -67.50 39.28 4.48
N ARG A 5 -66.29 39.85 4.48
CA ARG A 5 -65.32 39.77 3.38
C ARG A 5 -64.47 38.50 3.58
N ARG A 6 -64.58 37.52 2.67
CA ARG A 6 -63.68 36.35 2.64
C ARG A 6 -62.29 36.77 2.14
N PRO A 7 -61.18 36.29 2.74
CA PRO A 7 -59.86 36.41 2.15
C PRO A 7 -59.61 35.26 1.16
N ASP A 8 -59.08 35.60 -0.03
CA ASP A 8 -58.62 34.63 -1.03
C ASP A 8 -57.32 33.95 -0.58
N HIS A 9 -57.41 32.71 -0.13
CA HIS A 9 -56.26 31.82 0.06
C HIS A 9 -55.88 31.17 -1.27
N ARG A 10 -55.09 31.84 -2.11
CA ARG A 10 -54.54 31.23 -3.33
C ARG A 10 -53.21 31.85 -3.76
N SER A 11 -52.15 31.65 -2.97
CA SER A 11 -50.78 31.90 -3.44
C SER A 11 -49.65 31.12 -2.73
N GLU A 12 -49.90 30.41 -1.62
CA GLU A 12 -48.80 29.76 -0.88
C GLU A 12 -48.42 28.33 -1.36
N GLN A 13 -49.23 27.67 -2.19
CA GLN A 13 -48.95 26.29 -2.62
C GLN A 13 -47.89 26.15 -3.74
N HIS A 14 -47.41 27.24 -4.36
CA HIS A 14 -46.42 27.14 -5.44
C HIS A 14 -44.95 27.22 -4.98
N GLY A 15 -44.69 27.61 -3.73
CA GLY A 15 -43.33 27.69 -3.18
C GLY A 15 -42.78 26.36 -2.61
N SER A 16 -43.60 25.57 -1.92
CA SER A 16 -43.16 24.36 -1.23
C SER A 16 -42.69 23.25 -2.18
N HIS A 17 -43.37 23.08 -3.33
CA HIS A 17 -43.01 22.07 -4.33
C HIS A 17 -41.71 22.37 -5.11
N ARG A 18 -41.21 23.61 -5.13
CA ARG A 18 -39.89 23.94 -5.71
C ARG A 18 -38.77 23.71 -4.71
N SER A 19 -38.99 24.07 -3.44
CA SER A 19 -38.02 23.85 -2.36
C SER A 19 -37.69 22.37 -2.17
N ALA A 20 -38.70 21.49 -2.06
CA ALA A 20 -38.52 20.06 -1.89
C ALA A 20 -37.81 19.38 -3.09
N ARG A 21 -38.10 19.81 -4.33
CA ARG A 21 -37.40 19.32 -5.54
C ARG A 21 -35.94 19.77 -5.59
N SER A 22 -35.62 20.95 -5.07
CA SER A 22 -34.24 21.46 -5.03
C SER A 22 -33.37 20.70 -4.02
N ALA A 23 -33.91 20.36 -2.84
CA ALA A 23 -33.22 19.56 -1.83
C ALA A 23 -32.94 18.13 -2.31
N HIS A 24 -33.94 17.47 -2.92
CA HIS A 24 -33.78 16.12 -3.47
C HIS A 24 -32.79 16.07 -4.65
N SER A 25 -32.75 17.11 -5.49
CA SER A 25 -31.77 17.20 -6.58
C SER A 25 -30.33 17.49 -6.09
N ALA A 26 -30.18 18.20 -4.96
CA ALA A 26 -28.90 18.42 -4.32
C ALA A 26 -28.34 17.13 -3.69
N GLY A 27 -29.16 16.37 -2.96
CA GLY A 27 -28.78 15.07 -2.40
C GLY A 27 -28.41 14.05 -3.49
N LEU A 28 -29.22 13.94 -4.55
CA LEU A 28 -28.92 13.05 -5.67
C LEU A 28 -27.62 13.42 -6.40
N ARG A 29 -27.35 14.71 -6.60
CA ARG A 29 -26.09 15.18 -7.20
C ARG A 29 -24.88 14.88 -6.32
N HIS A 30 -25.04 14.96 -5.00
CA HIS A 30 -23.99 14.61 -4.04
C HIS A 30 -23.64 13.11 -4.12
N VAL A 31 -24.65 12.23 -4.05
CA VAL A 31 -24.48 10.77 -4.22
C VAL A 31 -23.86 10.42 -5.58
N LEU A 32 -24.36 11.01 -6.67
CA LEU A 32 -23.81 10.81 -8.02
C LEU A 32 -22.34 11.21 -8.11
N THR A 33 -21.94 12.29 -7.42
CA THR A 33 -20.54 12.74 -7.41
C THR A 33 -19.64 11.75 -6.66
N HIS A 34 -20.11 11.18 -5.54
CA HIS A 34 -19.37 10.17 -4.80
C HIS A 34 -19.21 8.85 -5.55
N LEU A 35 -20.18 8.47 -6.40
CA LEU A 35 -20.10 7.29 -7.26
C LEU A 35 -19.03 7.40 -8.38
N ILE A 36 -18.59 8.61 -8.73
CA ILE A 36 -17.56 8.79 -9.76
C ILE A 36 -16.24 8.15 -9.33
N THR A 37 -15.87 8.29 -8.05
CA THR A 37 -14.62 7.77 -7.49
C THR A 37 -14.48 6.24 -7.65
N PRO A 38 -15.43 5.39 -7.18
CA PRO A 38 -15.34 3.95 -7.37
C PRO A 38 -15.50 3.52 -8.84
N LEU A 39 -16.26 4.26 -9.66
CA LEU A 39 -16.37 3.95 -11.09
C LEU A 39 -15.06 4.19 -11.85
N LEU A 40 -14.38 5.31 -11.59
CA LEU A 40 -13.05 5.58 -12.13
C LEU A 40 -12.05 4.51 -11.67
N MET A 41 -12.14 4.09 -10.42
CA MET A 41 -11.31 3.00 -9.89
C MET A 41 -11.60 1.67 -10.59
N CYS A 42 -12.87 1.34 -10.87
CA CYS A 42 -13.25 0.14 -11.60
C CYS A 42 -12.61 0.12 -13.00
N ILE A 43 -12.69 1.24 -13.72
CA ILE A 43 -12.06 1.39 -15.04
C ILE A 43 -10.53 1.28 -14.91
N GLY A 44 -9.93 2.00 -13.97
CA GLY A 44 -8.48 1.99 -13.75
C GLY A 44 -7.95 0.59 -13.41
N MET A 45 -8.59 -0.10 -12.46
CA MET A 45 -8.26 -1.48 -12.10
C MET A 45 -8.42 -2.42 -13.27
N GLY A 46 -9.53 -2.33 -14.01
CA GLY A 46 -9.75 -3.13 -15.20
C GLY A 46 -8.62 -2.94 -16.22
N LEU A 47 -8.28 -1.70 -16.54
CA LEU A 47 -7.19 -1.39 -17.47
C LEU A 47 -5.82 -1.86 -16.96
N ALA A 48 -5.53 -1.69 -15.67
CA ALA A 48 -4.26 -2.09 -15.10
C ALA A 48 -4.11 -3.61 -15.06
N TYR A 49 -5.13 -4.35 -14.59
CA TYR A 49 -5.10 -5.80 -14.50
C TYR A 49 -5.20 -6.47 -15.87
N LEU A 50 -6.13 -6.05 -16.74
CA LEU A 50 -6.20 -6.63 -18.09
C LEU A 50 -4.97 -6.23 -18.91
N GLY A 51 -4.49 -4.99 -18.77
CA GLY A 51 -3.27 -4.54 -19.45
C GLY A 51 -2.00 -5.28 -18.98
N ALA A 52 -1.93 -5.66 -17.70
CA ALA A 52 -0.83 -6.44 -17.15
C ALA A 52 -0.93 -7.94 -17.46
N PHE A 53 -2.15 -8.51 -17.44
CA PHE A 53 -2.36 -9.96 -17.30
C PHE A 53 -3.21 -10.62 -18.40
N ALA A 54 -3.77 -9.88 -19.37
CA ALA A 54 -4.63 -10.49 -20.39
C ALA A 54 -3.86 -11.42 -21.35
N ASN A 55 -2.58 -11.13 -21.62
CA ASN A 55 -1.71 -11.94 -22.48
C ASN A 55 -0.30 -12.04 -21.86
N PRO A 56 -0.12 -12.83 -20.79
CA PRO A 56 1.19 -13.00 -20.17
C PRO A 56 2.05 -13.86 -21.09
N ALA A 57 3.03 -13.23 -21.74
CA ALA A 57 4.03 -13.90 -22.56
C ALA A 57 5.39 -13.77 -21.87
N PRO A 58 6.25 -14.80 -21.93
CA PRO A 58 7.61 -14.69 -21.46
C PRO A 58 8.38 -13.68 -22.34
N HIS A 59 9.12 -12.78 -21.71
CA HIS A 59 9.98 -11.80 -22.34
C HIS A 59 11.37 -11.93 -21.75
N HIS A 60 12.32 -12.44 -22.53
CA HIS A 60 13.69 -12.71 -22.10
C HIS A 60 13.78 -13.57 -20.84
N LEU A 61 12.88 -14.55 -20.66
CA LEU A 61 12.84 -15.38 -19.46
C LEU A 61 14.14 -16.21 -19.33
N PRO A 62 14.99 -15.99 -18.30
CA PRO A 62 16.28 -16.65 -18.23
C PRO A 62 16.15 -18.14 -17.90
N VAL A 63 16.71 -18.99 -18.76
CA VAL A 63 16.73 -20.44 -18.59
C VAL A 63 18.12 -20.99 -18.91
N ALA A 64 18.44 -22.16 -18.37
CA ALA A 64 19.73 -22.79 -18.56
C ALA A 64 19.61 -24.15 -19.25
N VAL A 65 20.63 -24.49 -20.02
CA VAL A 65 20.94 -25.86 -20.43
C VAL A 65 22.20 -26.29 -19.69
N VAL A 66 22.11 -27.36 -18.91
CA VAL A 66 23.21 -27.88 -18.12
C VAL A 66 24.02 -28.86 -18.94
N GLY A 67 25.32 -28.57 -19.06
CA GLY A 67 26.30 -29.41 -19.73
C GLY A 67 27.46 -28.60 -20.28
N SER A 68 28.64 -29.22 -20.30
CA SER A 68 29.85 -28.65 -20.91
C SER A 68 30.02 -29.12 -22.36
N GLY A 69 30.39 -28.19 -23.26
CA GLY A 69 30.82 -28.51 -24.63
C GLY A 69 29.82 -28.14 -25.74
N ARG A 70 30.18 -28.51 -26.97
CA ARG A 70 29.50 -28.08 -28.21
C ARG A 70 28.03 -28.48 -28.26
N SER A 71 27.68 -29.66 -27.75
CA SER A 71 26.29 -30.17 -27.78
C SER A 71 25.34 -29.31 -26.94
N ALA A 72 25.74 -28.93 -25.73
CA ALA A 72 24.94 -28.06 -24.86
C ALA A 72 24.80 -26.65 -25.46
N GLN A 73 25.87 -26.13 -26.07
CA GLN A 73 25.87 -24.83 -26.74
C GLN A 73 24.95 -24.80 -27.96
N LEU A 74 24.98 -25.85 -28.79
CA LEU A 74 24.09 -25.98 -29.95
C LEU A 74 22.62 -26.13 -29.52
N LEU A 75 22.35 -26.89 -28.47
CA LEU A 75 20.99 -27.00 -27.93
C LEU A 75 20.50 -25.63 -27.43
N ALA A 76 21.29 -24.96 -26.59
CA ALA A 76 20.94 -23.63 -26.08
C ALA A 76 20.68 -22.63 -27.21
N GLN A 77 21.56 -22.59 -28.22
CA GLN A 77 21.37 -21.73 -29.39
C GLN A 77 20.09 -22.08 -30.17
N SER A 78 19.83 -23.36 -30.42
CA SER A 78 18.63 -23.79 -31.15
C SER A 78 17.33 -23.45 -30.41
N ILE A 79 17.36 -23.40 -29.07
CA ILE A 79 16.21 -22.98 -28.27
C ILE A 79 16.06 -21.46 -28.34
N ASN A 80 17.15 -20.70 -28.20
CA ASN A 80 17.12 -19.24 -28.39
C ASN A 80 16.56 -18.84 -29.76
N ASP A 81 17.05 -19.47 -30.83
CA ASP A 81 16.62 -19.17 -32.20
C ASP A 81 15.12 -19.45 -32.40
N LYS A 82 14.58 -20.49 -31.74
CA LYS A 82 13.15 -20.84 -31.81
C LYS A 82 12.27 -20.00 -30.88
N ALA A 83 12.81 -19.58 -29.74
CA ALA A 83 12.10 -18.79 -28.75
C ALA A 83 11.92 -17.33 -29.19
N GLY A 84 12.71 -16.83 -30.13
CA GLY A 84 12.47 -15.52 -30.75
C GLY A 84 12.49 -14.33 -29.79
N GLY A 85 13.19 -14.44 -28.66
CA GLY A 85 13.25 -13.42 -27.60
C GLY A 85 12.41 -13.73 -26.36
N ASP A 86 11.56 -14.76 -26.40
CA ASP A 86 10.74 -15.17 -25.26
C ASP A 86 11.58 -15.75 -24.11
N LEU A 87 12.66 -16.46 -24.47
CA LEU A 87 13.58 -17.09 -23.53
C LEU A 87 14.99 -16.55 -23.74
N GLU A 88 15.73 -16.43 -22.64
CA GLU A 88 17.17 -16.19 -22.65
C GLU A 88 17.88 -17.47 -22.17
N VAL A 89 18.26 -18.32 -23.12
CA VAL A 89 18.86 -19.62 -22.86
C VAL A 89 20.38 -19.49 -22.80
N ARG A 90 20.96 -19.88 -21.66
CA ARG A 90 22.41 -19.93 -21.44
C ARG A 90 22.87 -21.35 -21.10
N THR A 91 24.18 -21.60 -21.22
CA THR A 91 24.76 -22.87 -20.75
C THR A 91 25.30 -22.72 -19.34
N VAL A 92 25.18 -23.78 -18.55
CA VAL A 92 25.72 -23.88 -17.19
C VAL A 92 26.54 -25.16 -17.09
N ALA A 93 27.67 -25.11 -16.39
CA ALA A 93 28.66 -26.19 -16.39
C ALA A 93 28.10 -27.52 -15.88
N ASP A 94 27.38 -27.47 -14.77
CA ASP A 94 26.87 -28.65 -14.07
C ASP A 94 25.57 -28.36 -13.29
N ARG A 95 25.00 -29.44 -12.74
CA ARG A 95 23.71 -29.41 -12.03
C ARG A 95 23.77 -28.54 -10.78
N SER A 96 24.89 -28.53 -10.06
CA SER A 96 25.02 -27.76 -8.81
C SER A 96 25.02 -26.26 -9.08
N ALA A 97 25.76 -25.81 -10.10
CA ALA A 97 25.75 -24.43 -10.55
C ALA A 97 24.37 -23.98 -11.06
N ALA A 98 23.59 -24.90 -11.64
CA ALA A 98 22.22 -24.62 -12.04
C ALA A 98 21.26 -24.47 -10.85
N VAL A 99 21.39 -25.32 -9.82
CA VAL A 99 20.65 -25.20 -8.56
C VAL A 99 20.96 -23.87 -7.88
N GLU A 100 22.23 -23.48 -7.82
CA GLU A 100 22.65 -22.20 -7.24
C GLU A 100 22.02 -21.02 -7.99
N ARG A 101 22.06 -21.00 -9.32
CA ARG A 101 21.42 -19.94 -10.12
C ARG A 101 19.90 -19.91 -10.00
N LEU A 102 19.25 -21.06 -9.80
CA LEU A 102 17.81 -21.12 -9.49
C LEU A 102 17.53 -20.52 -8.11
N LYS A 103 18.37 -20.82 -7.11
CA LYS A 103 18.25 -20.24 -5.76
C LYS A 103 18.54 -18.74 -5.74
N HIS A 104 19.43 -18.26 -6.59
CA HIS A 104 19.69 -16.82 -6.77
C HIS A 104 18.64 -16.14 -7.65
N GLN A 105 17.67 -16.88 -8.19
CA GLN A 105 16.67 -16.39 -9.14
C GLN A 105 17.27 -15.77 -10.41
N ASP A 106 18.52 -16.11 -10.76
CA ASP A 106 19.14 -15.66 -12.00
C ASP A 106 18.60 -16.44 -13.21
N ILE A 107 18.00 -17.61 -12.98
CA ILE A 107 17.25 -18.41 -13.96
C ILE A 107 15.97 -18.96 -13.32
N PHE A 108 15.00 -19.33 -14.16
CA PHE A 108 13.73 -19.93 -13.73
C PHE A 108 13.55 -21.38 -14.18
N GLY A 109 14.55 -21.93 -14.87
CA GLY A 109 14.55 -23.29 -15.36
C GLY A 109 15.93 -23.74 -15.78
N ALA A 110 16.30 -24.99 -15.49
CA ALA A 110 17.53 -25.57 -16.00
C ALA A 110 17.32 -26.99 -16.55
N TYR A 111 17.59 -27.19 -17.82
CA TYR A 111 17.45 -28.46 -18.51
C TYR A 111 18.76 -29.25 -18.48
N VAL A 112 18.78 -30.40 -17.80
CA VAL A 112 19.95 -31.25 -17.63
C VAL A 112 20.04 -32.31 -18.72
N ILE A 113 21.06 -32.15 -19.58
CA ILE A 113 21.39 -33.13 -20.60
C ILE A 113 22.12 -34.29 -19.94
N HIS A 114 21.53 -35.48 -19.96
CA HIS A 114 22.23 -36.69 -19.59
C HIS A 114 22.88 -37.29 -20.84
N ALA A 115 24.20 -37.09 -20.99
CA ALA A 115 24.94 -37.67 -22.10
C ALA A 115 24.83 -39.20 -22.04
N GLN A 116 24.34 -39.82 -23.12
CA GLN A 116 24.44 -41.26 -23.30
C GLN A 116 25.94 -41.63 -23.40
N GLY A 117 26.56 -42.00 -22.29
CA GLY A 117 27.91 -42.61 -22.26
C GLY A 117 29.02 -41.89 -21.49
N ALA A 118 28.75 -40.85 -20.69
CA ALA A 118 29.82 -40.12 -19.97
C ALA A 118 30.10 -40.56 -18.52
N SER A 119 29.45 -41.61 -17.99
CA SER A 119 29.63 -42.03 -16.58
C SER A 119 30.89 -42.86 -16.29
N LYS A 120 31.81 -43.06 -17.25
CA LYS A 120 33.04 -43.86 -17.04
C LYS A 120 34.32 -43.08 -16.74
N GLY A 121 34.29 -41.76 -16.58
CA GLY A 121 35.51 -40.94 -16.52
C GLY A 121 35.90 -40.28 -15.18
N ALA A 122 34.96 -40.02 -14.27
CA ALA A 122 35.19 -39.02 -13.21
C ALA A 122 35.42 -39.56 -11.78
N ALA A 123 35.77 -40.84 -11.62
CA ALA A 123 36.11 -41.41 -10.32
C ALA A 123 37.38 -42.26 -10.38
N LYS A 124 38.52 -41.61 -10.61
CA LYS A 124 39.83 -42.22 -10.31
C LYS A 124 40.82 -41.14 -9.88
N GLY A 125 40.82 -40.86 -8.58
CA GLY A 125 41.68 -39.84 -7.99
C GLY A 125 41.50 -39.67 -6.49
N ALA A 126 41.50 -40.75 -5.72
CA ALA A 126 41.75 -40.69 -4.28
C ALA A 126 42.39 -42.03 -3.84
N THR A 127 43.70 -42.02 -3.71
CA THR A 127 44.48 -43.10 -3.09
C THR A 127 45.05 -42.64 -1.75
N SER A 128 45.09 -43.60 -0.83
CA SER A 128 45.75 -43.67 0.48
C SER A 128 44.92 -43.17 1.68
N GLY A 129 44.72 -43.94 2.75
CA GLY A 129 45.20 -45.30 3.03
C GLY A 129 44.67 -45.89 4.36
N GLY A 130 44.79 -47.22 4.45
CA GLY A 130 44.75 -48.05 5.66
C GLY A 130 43.36 -48.40 6.22
N MET A 131 43.08 -49.56 6.84
CA MET A 131 43.74 -50.86 6.99
C MET A 131 42.75 -51.77 7.78
N LYS A 132 42.71 -53.09 7.46
CA LYS A 132 42.10 -54.25 8.17
C LYS A 132 40.57 -54.42 8.08
N SER A 133 40.03 -55.43 7.37
CA SER A 133 40.08 -56.91 7.53
C SER A 133 39.01 -57.45 8.50
N ALA A 134 37.96 -58.08 7.95
CA ALA A 134 37.43 -59.36 8.42
C ALA A 134 36.50 -60.01 7.36
N THR A 135 36.89 -61.23 7.02
CA THR A 135 36.30 -62.33 6.26
C THR A 135 34.80 -62.61 6.41
N GLY A 136 34.16 -63.04 5.31
CA GLY A 136 33.26 -64.21 5.30
C GLY A 136 31.91 -64.03 4.59
N GLY A 137 31.66 -64.83 3.54
CA GLY A 137 30.29 -65.20 3.14
C GLY A 137 29.97 -65.02 1.66
N ALA A 138 30.07 -66.12 0.90
CA ALA A 138 29.66 -66.23 -0.50
C ALA A 138 28.14 -66.10 -0.68
N GLY A 139 27.72 -65.54 -1.82
CA GLY A 139 26.32 -65.49 -2.25
C GLY A 139 26.17 -64.72 -3.54
N GLY A 140 26.45 -65.39 -4.67
CA GLY A 140 26.27 -64.80 -5.99
C GLY A 140 24.79 -64.63 -6.35
N TYR A 141 24.43 -63.44 -6.79
CA TYR A 141 23.46 -63.22 -7.86
C TYR A 141 23.98 -62.07 -8.71
N GLY A 142 24.32 -62.38 -9.95
CA GLY A 142 24.65 -61.38 -10.96
C GLY A 142 23.43 -60.51 -11.21
N ALA A 143 23.46 -59.27 -10.72
CA ALA A 143 22.60 -58.23 -11.21
C ALA A 143 23.30 -57.59 -12.42
N ALA A 144 22.76 -57.88 -13.60
CA ALA A 144 23.09 -57.20 -14.83
C ALA A 144 23.04 -55.68 -14.61
N GLY A 145 24.21 -55.05 -14.65
CA GLY A 145 24.37 -53.60 -14.63
C GLY A 145 23.85 -53.01 -15.95
N GLY A 146 22.54 -53.01 -16.14
CA GLY A 146 21.88 -52.18 -17.14
C GLY A 146 22.05 -50.73 -16.71
N SER A 147 22.86 -49.97 -17.43
CA SER A 147 22.90 -48.51 -17.29
C SER A 147 21.50 -47.98 -17.57
N ALA A 148 20.73 -47.68 -16.53
CA ALA A 148 19.45 -47.01 -16.67
C ALA A 148 19.71 -45.73 -17.48
N LYS A 149 19.11 -45.63 -18.66
CA LYS A 149 19.17 -44.44 -19.52
C LYS A 149 18.63 -43.29 -18.67
N GLN A 150 19.52 -42.46 -18.13
CA GLN A 150 19.13 -41.36 -17.25
C GLN A 150 18.21 -40.43 -18.05
N ALA A 151 16.99 -40.25 -17.54
CA ALA A 151 15.98 -39.43 -18.19
C ALA A 151 16.42 -37.95 -18.14
N PRO A 152 16.10 -37.14 -19.16
CA PRO A 152 16.27 -35.70 -19.10
C PRO A 152 15.58 -35.14 -17.86
N GLU A 153 16.28 -34.27 -17.15
CA GLU A 153 15.79 -33.63 -15.92
C GLU A 153 15.60 -32.14 -16.17
N LEU A 154 14.48 -31.57 -15.73
CA LEU A 154 14.25 -30.14 -15.65
C LEU A 154 14.25 -29.72 -14.18
N LEU A 155 15.16 -28.83 -13.83
CA LEU A 155 15.19 -28.18 -12.53
C LEU A 155 14.36 -26.89 -12.59
N VAL A 156 13.50 -26.70 -11.59
CA VAL A 156 12.66 -25.49 -11.42
C VAL A 156 12.68 -25.04 -9.96
N ALA A 157 12.24 -23.82 -9.69
CA ALA A 157 12.06 -23.27 -8.34
C ALA A 157 10.64 -22.69 -8.23
N THR A 158 9.66 -23.50 -7.81
CA THR A 158 8.24 -23.06 -7.83
C THR A 158 7.94 -21.96 -6.83
N ALA A 159 8.67 -21.89 -5.71
CA ALA A 159 8.54 -20.82 -4.73
C ALA A 159 8.90 -19.43 -5.28
N GLY A 160 9.74 -19.37 -6.32
CA GLY A 160 10.09 -18.12 -7.01
C GLY A 160 8.99 -17.66 -7.96
N SER A 161 8.42 -18.60 -8.73
CA SER A 161 7.27 -18.37 -9.61
C SER A 161 6.77 -19.69 -10.21
N ASP A 162 5.63 -20.18 -9.72
CA ASP A 162 4.96 -21.38 -10.25
C ASP A 162 4.58 -21.20 -11.73
N THR A 163 4.17 -19.99 -12.10
CA THR A 163 3.85 -19.62 -13.48
C THR A 163 5.07 -19.74 -14.40
N SER A 164 6.23 -19.22 -13.98
CA SER A 164 7.46 -19.29 -14.77
C SER A 164 7.94 -20.75 -14.89
N ALA A 165 7.89 -21.51 -13.79
CA ALA A 165 8.20 -22.94 -13.80
C ALA A 165 7.32 -23.73 -14.78
N SER A 166 6.02 -23.43 -14.79
CA SER A 166 5.05 -24.04 -15.71
C SER A 166 5.32 -23.69 -17.18
N VAL A 167 5.70 -22.44 -17.48
CA VAL A 167 6.09 -22.02 -18.84
C VAL A 167 7.34 -22.76 -19.30
N VAL A 168 8.37 -22.80 -18.47
CA VAL A 168 9.62 -23.55 -18.74
C VAL A 168 9.31 -25.03 -18.97
N GLN A 169 8.50 -25.66 -18.13
CA GLN A 169 8.13 -27.07 -18.29
C GLN A 169 7.42 -27.32 -19.63
N LYS A 170 6.49 -26.44 -20.04
CA LYS A 170 5.81 -26.54 -21.34
C LYS A 170 6.78 -26.43 -22.52
N VAL A 171 7.80 -25.58 -22.42
CA VAL A 171 8.84 -25.41 -23.45
C VAL A 171 9.73 -26.66 -23.56
N PHE A 172 10.20 -27.20 -22.43
CA PHE A 172 11.19 -28.29 -22.44
C PHE A 172 10.58 -29.69 -22.57
N THR A 173 9.27 -29.85 -22.35
CA THR A 173 8.58 -31.14 -22.50
C THR A 173 8.67 -31.71 -23.93
N PRO A 174 8.34 -30.95 -24.99
CA PRO A 174 8.54 -31.41 -26.37
C PRO A 174 10.01 -31.74 -26.68
N ILE A 175 10.96 -30.96 -26.14
CA ILE A 175 12.40 -31.16 -26.35
C ILE A 175 12.86 -32.50 -25.77
N ALA A 176 12.39 -32.85 -24.56
CA ALA A 176 12.67 -34.15 -23.95
C ALA A 176 11.98 -35.31 -24.69
N ALA A 177 10.76 -35.11 -25.17
CA ALA A 177 10.04 -36.11 -25.95
C ALA A 177 10.79 -36.49 -27.23
N HIS A 178 11.41 -35.51 -27.92
CA HIS A 178 12.29 -35.77 -29.08
C HIS A 178 13.54 -36.60 -28.73
N GLN A 179 13.97 -36.64 -27.47
CA GLN A 179 15.11 -37.45 -27.01
C GLN A 179 14.68 -38.85 -26.53
N GLY A 180 13.38 -39.16 -26.61
CA GLY A 180 12.83 -40.48 -26.34
C GLY A 180 12.81 -40.87 -24.87
N ALA A 181 12.60 -39.91 -23.96
CA ALA A 181 12.40 -40.15 -22.53
C ALA A 181 11.45 -39.11 -21.91
N PRO A 182 10.64 -39.49 -20.91
CA PRO A 182 9.78 -38.56 -20.19
C PRO A 182 10.63 -37.56 -19.40
N LEU A 183 10.18 -36.29 -19.36
CA LEU A 183 10.86 -35.23 -18.62
C LEU A 183 10.65 -35.43 -17.12
N LYS A 184 11.74 -35.65 -16.37
CA LYS A 184 11.70 -35.62 -14.91
C LYS A 184 11.77 -34.16 -14.45
N VAL A 185 10.75 -33.67 -13.73
CA VAL A 185 10.79 -32.34 -13.14
C VAL A 185 11.24 -32.47 -11.68
N THR A 186 12.26 -31.70 -11.30
CA THR A 186 12.77 -31.64 -9.94
C THR A 186 12.70 -30.20 -9.46
N ASP A 187 11.91 -29.96 -8.43
CA ASP A 187 11.84 -28.65 -7.78
C ASP A 187 12.96 -28.50 -6.74
N VAL A 188 13.77 -27.46 -6.88
CA VAL A 188 14.92 -27.19 -6.01
C VAL A 188 14.58 -26.20 -4.90
N ALA A 189 13.45 -25.51 -5.00
CA ALA A 189 12.91 -24.58 -4.01
C ALA A 189 11.37 -24.65 -4.05
N PRO A 190 10.79 -25.68 -3.41
CA PRO A 190 9.34 -25.87 -3.40
C PRO A 190 8.65 -24.79 -2.56
N LYS A 191 7.41 -24.46 -2.95
CA LYS A 191 6.48 -23.67 -2.15
C LYS A 191 6.06 -24.38 -0.86
N ALA A 192 5.51 -23.63 0.09
CA ALA A 192 4.92 -24.20 1.30
C ALA A 192 3.79 -25.19 0.98
N GLU A 193 3.66 -26.25 1.79
CA GLU A 193 2.64 -27.29 1.57
C GLU A 193 1.21 -26.73 1.65
N ASP A 194 1.00 -25.76 2.53
CA ASP A 194 -0.27 -25.06 2.72
C ASP A 194 -0.50 -23.89 1.73
N ASP A 195 0.43 -23.65 0.80
CA ASP A 195 0.31 -22.69 -0.31
C ASP A 195 0.45 -23.37 -1.69
N PRO A 196 -0.56 -24.15 -2.13
CA PRO A 196 -0.48 -24.93 -3.37
C PRO A 196 -0.38 -24.05 -4.62
N THR A 197 -0.81 -22.78 -4.57
CA THR A 197 -0.72 -21.84 -5.70
C THR A 197 0.58 -21.05 -5.71
N GLY A 198 1.34 -21.01 -4.61
CA GLY A 198 2.53 -20.16 -4.46
C GLY A 198 2.19 -18.67 -4.44
N GLN A 199 0.93 -18.32 -4.15
CA GLN A 199 0.40 -16.95 -4.18
C GLN A 199 0.07 -16.43 -2.77
N GLY A 200 0.31 -17.20 -1.72
CA GLY A 200 0.03 -16.82 -0.33
C GLY A 200 0.69 -15.50 0.07
N ILE A 201 1.97 -15.29 -0.29
CA ILE A 201 2.69 -14.03 -0.02
C ILE A 201 2.04 -12.84 -0.75
N PHE A 202 1.52 -13.05 -1.96
CA PHE A 202 0.81 -12.00 -2.69
C PHE A 202 -0.54 -11.66 -2.03
N PHE A 203 -1.30 -12.65 -1.58
CA PHE A 203 -2.53 -12.37 -0.83
C PHE A 203 -2.27 -11.73 0.53
N LEU A 204 -1.14 -12.07 1.16
CA LEU A 204 -0.67 -11.39 2.36
C LEU A 204 -0.37 -9.90 2.08
N LEU A 205 0.31 -9.58 0.98
CA LEU A 205 0.47 -8.19 0.51
C LEU A 205 -0.89 -7.51 0.39
N VAL A 206 -1.88 -8.14 -0.25
CA VAL A 206 -3.23 -7.59 -0.39
C VAL A 206 -3.85 -7.30 0.97
N ALA A 207 -3.82 -8.25 1.91
CA ALA A 207 -4.39 -8.08 3.25
C ALA A 207 -3.75 -6.91 4.03
N ILE A 208 -2.42 -6.84 4.05
CA ILE A 208 -1.67 -5.78 4.73
C ILE A 208 -1.92 -4.42 4.06
N SER A 209 -2.06 -4.39 2.74
CA SER A 209 -2.40 -3.18 1.98
C SER A 209 -3.76 -2.65 2.37
N ILE A 210 -4.78 -3.53 2.44
CA ILE A 210 -6.15 -3.19 2.86
C ILE A 210 -6.15 -2.49 4.21
N GLY A 211 -5.51 -3.09 5.22
CA GLY A 211 -5.38 -2.47 6.54
C GLY A 211 -4.65 -1.12 6.49
N SER A 212 -3.62 -1.01 5.64
CA SER A 212 -2.80 0.20 5.54
C SER A 212 -3.53 1.38 4.92
N TYR A 213 -4.13 1.21 3.74
CA TYR A 213 -4.80 2.34 3.06
C TYR A 213 -6.14 2.70 3.71
N ALA A 214 -6.87 1.74 4.29
CA ALA A 214 -8.11 2.05 5.01
C ALA A 214 -7.82 2.98 6.19
N SER A 215 -6.72 2.73 6.89
CA SER A 215 -6.23 3.58 7.98
C SER A 215 -5.82 4.98 7.51
N VAL A 216 -5.34 5.13 6.26
CA VAL A 216 -5.00 6.45 5.69
C VAL A 216 -6.23 7.34 5.58
N ALA A 217 -7.40 6.80 5.22
CA ALA A 217 -8.61 7.60 5.13
C ALA A 217 -8.98 8.20 6.49
N VAL A 218 -8.97 7.37 7.54
CA VAL A 218 -9.30 7.78 8.92
C VAL A 218 -8.26 8.77 9.47
N ILE A 219 -6.97 8.42 9.41
CA ILE A 219 -5.90 9.24 9.98
C ILE A 219 -5.71 10.53 9.17
N GLY A 220 -5.81 10.44 7.85
CA GLY A 220 -5.73 11.59 6.94
C GLY A 220 -6.89 12.56 7.15
N GLY A 221 -8.12 12.05 7.23
CA GLY A 221 -9.35 12.81 7.43
C GLY A 221 -9.40 13.54 8.78
N ALA A 222 -8.78 12.99 9.82
CA ALA A 222 -8.62 13.64 11.11
C ALA A 222 -7.70 14.90 11.10
N GLY A 223 -7.37 15.46 9.93
CA GLY A 223 -6.51 16.64 9.79
C GLY A 223 -7.12 17.95 10.27
N ALA A 224 -8.44 18.05 10.40
CA ALA A 224 -9.11 19.21 10.98
C ALA A 224 -8.92 19.28 12.51
N VAL A 225 -8.88 18.12 13.17
CA VAL A 225 -8.87 17.99 14.64
C VAL A 225 -7.48 17.66 15.20
N LEU A 226 -6.65 16.90 14.49
CA LEU A 226 -5.37 16.42 15.00
C LEU A 226 -4.16 17.06 14.29
N PRO A 227 -3.13 17.49 15.05
CA PRO A 227 -1.90 17.99 14.46
C PRO A 227 -1.19 16.86 13.70
N ILE A 228 -0.53 17.21 12.60
CA ILE A 228 0.23 16.27 11.74
C ILE A 228 1.20 15.36 12.51
N ARG A 229 1.79 15.83 13.62
CA ARG A 229 2.69 15.03 14.46
C ARG A 229 1.97 13.85 15.11
N LEU A 230 0.76 14.07 15.64
CA LEU A 230 -0.02 13.01 16.26
C LEU A 230 -0.53 12.04 15.19
N ARG A 231 -0.96 12.56 14.03
CA ARG A 231 -1.33 11.72 12.88
C ARG A 231 -0.16 10.84 12.40
N ALA A 232 1.07 11.37 12.40
CA ALA A 232 2.25 10.59 12.08
C ALA A 232 2.55 9.49 13.12
N VAL A 233 2.40 9.78 14.42
CA VAL A 233 2.56 8.78 15.48
C VAL A 233 1.49 7.69 15.37
N LEU A 234 0.23 8.07 15.11
CA LEU A 234 -0.86 7.13 14.85
C LEU A 234 -0.56 6.27 13.62
N ALA A 235 -0.06 6.86 12.53
CA ALA A 235 0.33 6.12 11.33
C ALA A 235 1.43 5.08 11.63
N ILE A 236 2.46 5.44 12.40
CA ILE A 236 3.50 4.49 12.81
C ILE A 236 2.92 3.39 13.72
N GLY A 237 2.10 3.75 14.71
CA GLY A 237 1.46 2.80 15.62
C GLY A 237 0.55 1.81 14.88
N THR A 238 -0.31 2.31 14.00
CA THR A 238 -1.18 1.48 13.18
C THR A 238 -0.39 0.58 12.24
N SER A 239 0.68 1.07 11.61
CA SER A 239 1.51 0.24 10.73
C SER A 239 2.17 -0.93 11.47
N PHE A 240 2.54 -0.74 12.75
CA PHE A 240 3.10 -1.79 13.59
C PHE A 240 2.07 -2.89 13.87
N VAL A 241 0.84 -2.49 14.20
CA VAL A 241 -0.29 -3.42 14.41
C VAL A 241 -0.64 -4.16 13.12
N VAL A 242 -0.71 -3.46 11.99
CA VAL A 242 -0.95 -4.07 10.67
C VAL A 242 0.14 -5.09 10.32
N GLY A 243 1.42 -4.78 10.61
CA GLY A 243 2.52 -5.73 10.46
C GLY A 243 2.38 -6.97 11.35
N LEU A 244 1.94 -6.82 12.60
CA LEU A 244 1.67 -7.94 13.51
C LEU A 244 0.52 -8.81 12.99
N ILE A 245 -0.58 -8.21 12.53
CA ILE A 245 -1.71 -8.93 11.94
C ILE A 245 -1.25 -9.71 10.71
N GLY A 246 -0.48 -9.08 9.82
CA GLY A 246 0.11 -9.74 8.66
C GLY A 246 0.99 -10.92 9.05
N THR A 247 1.80 -10.79 10.09
CA THR A 247 2.66 -11.88 10.58
C THR A 247 1.84 -13.01 11.20
N ALA A 248 0.75 -12.69 11.91
CA ALA A 248 -0.18 -13.69 12.43
C ALA A 248 -0.87 -14.46 11.29
N PHE A 249 -1.26 -13.77 10.22
CA PHE A 249 -1.80 -14.41 9.01
C PHE A 249 -0.75 -15.30 8.33
N ALA A 250 0.47 -14.82 8.16
CA ALA A 250 1.54 -15.56 7.51
C ALA A 250 1.94 -16.83 8.26
N GLY A 251 2.06 -16.77 9.58
CA GLY A 251 2.47 -17.91 10.41
C GLY A 251 1.27 -18.66 11.00
N PRO A 252 0.84 -18.33 12.23
CA PRO A 252 -0.04 -19.17 13.03
C PRO A 252 -1.45 -19.40 12.47
N VAL A 253 -1.97 -18.53 11.61
CA VAL A 253 -3.34 -18.66 11.09
C VAL A 253 -3.38 -19.48 9.81
N PHE A 254 -2.55 -19.15 8.81
CA PHE A 254 -2.59 -19.77 7.49
C PHE A 254 -1.36 -20.62 7.13
N HIS A 255 -0.35 -20.68 8.01
CA HIS A 255 0.85 -21.52 7.83
C HIS A 255 1.53 -21.33 6.47
N LEU A 256 1.54 -20.07 5.98
CA LEU A 256 2.21 -19.70 4.74
C LEU A 256 3.73 -19.63 4.89
N VAL A 257 4.20 -19.37 6.11
CA VAL A 257 5.60 -19.13 6.45
C VAL A 257 5.91 -19.76 7.82
N ASP A 258 6.72 -20.82 7.81
CA ASP A 258 7.07 -21.57 9.04
C ASP A 258 8.25 -20.97 9.81
N HIS A 259 9.10 -20.19 9.14
CA HIS A 259 10.32 -19.62 9.72
C HIS A 259 10.52 -18.16 9.29
N GLY A 260 11.41 -17.43 9.97
CA GLY A 260 11.71 -16.05 9.57
C GLY A 260 10.58 -15.03 9.86
N LEU A 261 9.60 -15.38 10.71
CA LEU A 261 8.46 -14.49 11.02
C LEU A 261 8.88 -13.09 11.51
N ARG A 262 10.04 -12.97 12.17
CA ARG A 262 10.58 -11.68 12.62
C ARG A 262 11.03 -10.80 11.46
N GLY A 263 11.65 -11.38 10.44
CA GLY A 263 12.06 -10.67 9.24
C GLY A 263 10.85 -10.26 8.40
N LEU A 264 9.90 -11.19 8.22
CA LEU A 264 8.61 -10.92 7.57
C LEU A 264 7.87 -9.78 8.26
N TRP A 265 7.80 -9.80 9.59
CA TRP A 265 7.18 -8.74 10.38
C TRP A 265 7.84 -7.38 10.14
N GLY A 266 9.18 -7.33 10.15
CA GLY A 266 9.93 -6.10 9.89
C GLY A 266 9.65 -5.54 8.50
N MET A 267 9.61 -6.38 7.48
CA MET A 267 9.26 -5.98 6.11
C MET A 267 7.80 -5.53 6.00
N ALA A 268 6.86 -6.24 6.62
CA ALA A 268 5.44 -5.87 6.67
C ALA A 268 5.23 -4.51 7.34
N TRP A 269 5.96 -4.23 8.43
CA TRP A 269 5.94 -2.95 9.11
C TRP A 269 6.50 -1.83 8.23
N LEU A 270 7.68 -2.00 7.61
CA LEU A 270 8.26 -1.00 6.71
C LEU A 270 7.33 -0.70 5.52
N TYR A 271 6.79 -1.75 4.90
CA TYR A 271 5.82 -1.66 3.82
C TYR A 271 4.60 -0.84 4.21
N SER A 272 3.96 -1.20 5.34
CA SER A 272 2.77 -0.52 5.85
C SER A 272 3.07 0.92 6.24
N ALA A 273 4.16 1.17 6.98
CA ALA A 273 4.55 2.51 7.43
C ALA A 273 4.79 3.47 6.26
N GLY A 274 5.43 3.00 5.18
CA GLY A 274 5.59 3.77 3.95
C GLY A 274 4.25 4.23 3.37
N ILE A 275 3.29 3.31 3.24
CA ILE A 275 1.94 3.62 2.72
C ILE A 275 1.22 4.61 3.61
N LEU A 276 1.18 4.36 4.92
CA LEU A 276 0.43 5.21 5.85
C LEU A 276 1.00 6.63 5.91
N LEU A 277 2.32 6.79 5.95
CA LEU A 277 2.95 8.11 6.02
C LEU A 277 2.77 8.89 4.72
N ILE A 278 2.96 8.24 3.56
CA ILE A 278 2.72 8.88 2.27
C ILE A 278 1.26 9.31 2.15
N GLY A 279 0.33 8.40 2.46
CA GLY A 279 -1.10 8.68 2.41
C GLY A 279 -1.50 9.82 3.35
N THR A 280 -1.04 9.78 4.60
CA THR A 280 -1.33 10.81 5.62
C THR A 280 -0.78 12.18 5.22
N GLY A 281 0.46 12.23 4.72
CA GLY A 281 1.08 13.47 4.25
C GLY A 281 0.37 14.04 3.03
N LEU A 282 0.09 13.19 2.04
CA LEU A 282 -0.58 13.55 0.79
C LEU A 282 -2.01 14.07 1.03
N HIS A 283 -2.68 13.59 2.08
CA HIS A 283 -4.02 14.04 2.46
C HIS A 283 -4.12 15.56 2.67
N THR A 284 -3.04 16.16 3.15
CA THR A 284 -2.93 17.62 3.38
C THR A 284 -3.09 18.44 2.09
N PHE A 285 -2.78 17.84 0.93
CA PHE A 285 -2.82 18.49 -0.38
C PHE A 285 -4.04 18.07 -1.20
N LEU A 286 -4.35 16.77 -1.25
CA LEU A 286 -5.38 16.22 -2.13
C LEU A 286 -6.80 16.24 -1.53
N LYS A 287 -6.95 16.36 -0.20
CA LYS A 287 -8.25 16.33 0.51
C LYS A 287 -9.12 15.16 0.03
N ARG A 288 -10.32 15.41 -0.55
CA ARG A 288 -11.21 14.37 -1.09
C ARG A 288 -10.60 13.49 -2.18
N TRP A 289 -9.60 13.97 -2.91
CA TRP A 289 -8.94 13.18 -3.97
C TRP A 289 -7.88 12.22 -3.41
N THR A 290 -7.56 12.30 -2.13
CA THR A 290 -6.54 11.46 -1.49
C THR A 290 -6.94 9.99 -1.55
N THR A 291 -8.20 9.68 -1.28
CA THR A 291 -8.68 8.30 -1.31
C THR A 291 -8.51 7.70 -2.70
N LEU A 292 -8.93 8.41 -3.75
CA LEU A 292 -8.72 7.99 -5.14
C LEU A 292 -7.22 7.82 -5.45
N GLY A 293 -6.39 8.81 -5.09
CA GLY A 293 -4.95 8.81 -5.39
C GLY A 293 -4.20 7.67 -4.68
N VAL A 294 -4.46 7.48 -3.39
CA VAL A 294 -3.87 6.39 -2.60
C VAL A 294 -4.34 5.04 -3.10
N MET A 295 -5.61 4.90 -3.46
CA MET A 295 -6.14 3.67 -4.05
C MET A 295 -5.48 3.38 -5.41
N ALA A 296 -5.36 4.37 -6.29
CA ALA A 296 -4.67 4.20 -7.57
C ALA A 296 -3.18 3.81 -7.41
N LEU A 297 -2.47 4.42 -6.46
CA LEU A 297 -1.04 4.14 -6.24
C LEU A 297 -0.78 2.83 -5.50
N PHE A 298 -1.49 2.59 -4.39
CA PHE A 298 -1.18 1.52 -3.43
C PHE A 298 -2.11 0.32 -3.51
N VAL A 299 -3.17 0.38 -4.31
CA VAL A 299 -4.00 -0.78 -4.65
C VAL A 299 -3.78 -1.16 -6.11
N MET A 300 -4.17 -0.28 -7.04
CA MET A 300 -4.11 -0.59 -8.47
C MET A 300 -2.68 -0.84 -8.97
N LEU A 301 -1.80 0.15 -8.82
CA LEU A 301 -0.44 0.05 -9.35
C LEU A 301 0.43 -0.90 -8.53
N ASN A 302 0.16 -0.99 -7.23
CA ASN A 302 0.90 -1.82 -6.31
C ASN A 302 0.71 -3.32 -6.57
N PHE A 303 -0.53 -3.79 -6.71
CA PHE A 303 -0.77 -5.21 -6.92
C PHE A 303 -0.27 -5.68 -8.29
N THR A 304 -0.48 -4.85 -9.32
CA THR A 304 -0.04 -5.16 -10.69
C THR A 304 1.49 -5.21 -10.83
N SER A 305 2.22 -4.31 -10.17
CA SER A 305 3.69 -4.28 -10.23
C SER A 305 4.40 -5.13 -9.17
N SER A 306 3.67 -5.74 -8.23
CA SER A 306 4.27 -6.49 -7.11
C SER A 306 5.06 -7.74 -7.49
N GLY A 307 4.88 -8.29 -8.70
CA GLY A 307 5.46 -9.58 -9.09
C GLY A 307 4.80 -10.79 -8.44
N GLY A 308 3.65 -10.60 -7.77
CA GLY A 308 2.94 -11.66 -7.05
C GLY A 308 2.47 -12.80 -7.93
N ILE A 309 1.57 -12.51 -8.88
CA ILE A 309 0.99 -13.51 -9.80
C ILE A 309 1.92 -13.84 -10.97
N PHE A 310 2.44 -12.79 -11.60
CA PHE A 310 3.37 -12.85 -12.73
C PHE A 310 4.63 -12.08 -12.37
N ARG A 311 5.78 -12.74 -12.50
CA ARG A 311 7.09 -12.09 -12.40
C ARG A 311 7.29 -11.06 -13.52
N PRO A 312 8.22 -10.10 -13.37
CA PRO A 312 8.47 -9.04 -14.35
C PRO A 312 8.70 -9.55 -15.78
N GLU A 313 9.33 -10.71 -15.93
CA GLU A 313 9.61 -11.34 -17.23
C GLU A 313 8.35 -11.85 -17.94
N MET A 314 7.23 -11.97 -17.22
CA MET A 314 5.93 -12.38 -17.74
C MET A 314 4.96 -11.19 -17.90
N GLN A 315 5.42 -9.98 -17.57
CA GLN A 315 4.64 -8.75 -17.64
C GLN A 315 5.12 -7.88 -18.81
N ASN A 316 4.28 -6.94 -19.23
CA ASN A 316 4.73 -5.92 -20.18
C ASN A 316 5.81 -5.01 -19.54
N GLY A 317 6.59 -4.33 -20.39
CA GLY A 317 7.72 -3.52 -19.96
C GLY A 317 7.40 -2.38 -18.97
N PHE A 318 6.15 -1.87 -18.97
CA PHE A 318 5.74 -0.82 -18.03
C PHE A 318 5.64 -1.35 -16.60
N PHE A 319 4.94 -2.47 -16.39
CA PHE A 319 4.82 -3.06 -15.05
C PHE A 319 6.12 -3.72 -14.59
N ALA A 320 6.88 -4.30 -15.52
CA ALA A 320 8.22 -4.80 -15.24
C ALA A 320 9.16 -3.69 -14.76
N ALA A 321 9.10 -2.48 -15.36
CA ALA A 321 9.87 -1.34 -14.89
C ALA A 321 9.44 -0.87 -13.50
N LEU A 322 8.13 -0.80 -13.25
CA LEU A 322 7.60 -0.43 -11.93
C LEU A 322 8.04 -1.40 -10.85
N HIS A 323 8.03 -2.70 -11.14
CA HIS A 323 8.44 -3.74 -10.19
C HIS A 323 9.82 -3.49 -9.58
N SER A 324 10.76 -2.90 -10.34
CA SER A 324 12.14 -2.68 -9.87
C SER A 324 12.24 -1.80 -8.61
N PHE A 325 11.26 -0.92 -8.36
CA PHE A 325 11.30 0.02 -7.24
C PHE A 325 9.99 0.13 -6.47
N TRP A 326 8.90 -0.53 -6.88
CA TRP A 326 7.62 -0.37 -6.20
C TRP A 326 7.60 -1.01 -4.81
N ASN A 327 6.86 -0.40 -3.88
CA ASN A 327 6.81 -0.84 -2.48
C ASN A 327 6.33 -2.30 -2.34
N GLY A 328 5.26 -2.67 -3.06
CA GLY A 328 4.74 -4.04 -3.03
C GLY A 328 5.70 -5.08 -3.59
N ALA A 329 6.50 -4.74 -4.59
CA ALA A 329 7.54 -5.61 -5.12
C ALA A 329 8.64 -5.85 -4.08
N GLY A 330 9.07 -4.80 -3.38
CA GLY A 330 10.01 -4.92 -2.25
C GLY A 330 9.50 -5.85 -1.16
N PHE A 331 8.20 -5.81 -0.83
CA PHE A 331 7.64 -6.71 0.18
C PHE A 331 7.54 -8.16 -0.31
N VAL A 332 6.99 -8.40 -1.50
CA VAL A 332 6.79 -9.76 -2.03
C VAL A 332 8.11 -10.45 -2.29
N GLU A 333 9.04 -9.78 -2.98
CA GLU A 333 10.35 -10.36 -3.31
C GLU A 333 11.26 -10.44 -2.09
N GLY A 334 11.20 -9.46 -1.18
CA GLY A 334 11.90 -9.55 0.11
C GLY A 334 11.41 -10.74 0.94
N THR A 335 10.10 -10.99 0.98
CA THR A 335 9.54 -12.15 1.70
C THR A 335 9.92 -13.46 1.03
N ARG A 336 9.87 -13.56 -0.30
CA ARG A 336 10.34 -14.74 -1.03
C ARG A 336 11.82 -15.01 -0.75
N SER A 337 12.66 -13.97 -0.83
CA SER A 337 14.10 -14.04 -0.56
C SER A 337 14.38 -14.57 0.84
N HIS A 338 13.69 -14.03 1.84
CA HIS A 338 13.85 -14.40 3.25
C HIS A 338 13.37 -15.83 3.58
N VAL A 339 12.25 -16.26 2.97
CA VAL A 339 11.60 -17.53 3.31
C VAL A 339 12.13 -18.69 2.45
N TYR A 340 12.41 -18.47 1.17
CA TYR A 340 12.69 -19.57 0.24
C TYR A 340 14.11 -19.59 -0.31
N PHE A 341 14.84 -18.47 -0.24
CA PHE A 341 16.10 -18.29 -0.98
C PHE A 341 17.28 -17.85 -0.10
N ASP A 342 17.29 -18.26 1.17
CA ASP A 342 18.43 -18.08 2.08
C ASP A 342 18.92 -16.60 2.15
N ASP A 343 17.99 -15.64 2.16
CA ASP A 343 18.23 -14.18 2.21
C ASP A 343 18.96 -13.59 0.97
N TYR A 344 19.06 -14.32 -0.14
CA TYR A 344 19.71 -13.83 -1.35
C TYR A 344 18.99 -12.61 -1.94
N GLY A 345 19.69 -11.50 -2.09
CA GLY A 345 19.11 -10.25 -2.61
C GLY A 345 18.20 -9.49 -1.63
N LEU A 346 17.98 -10.01 -0.41
CA LEU A 346 17.07 -9.43 0.59
C LEU A 346 17.36 -7.95 0.86
N SER A 347 18.64 -7.60 0.96
CA SER A 347 19.06 -6.22 1.24
C SER A 347 18.54 -5.21 0.21
N GLY A 348 18.51 -5.57 -1.07
CA GLY A 348 17.98 -4.71 -2.13
C GLY A 348 16.50 -4.44 -1.94
N HIS A 349 15.72 -5.49 -1.64
CA HIS A 349 14.28 -5.38 -1.39
C HIS A 349 13.96 -4.59 -0.12
N VAL A 350 14.72 -4.81 0.96
CA VAL A 350 14.60 -4.01 2.20
C VAL A 350 14.93 -2.54 1.93
N TRP A 351 15.96 -2.25 1.14
CA TRP A 351 16.26 -0.86 0.75
C TRP A 351 15.13 -0.20 -0.03
N THR A 352 14.45 -0.92 -0.92
CA THR A 352 13.23 -0.43 -1.58
C THR A 352 12.18 0.00 -0.56
N LEU A 353 11.88 -0.84 0.44
CA LEU A 353 10.93 -0.52 1.51
C LEU A 353 11.38 0.69 2.34
N VAL A 354 12.67 0.77 2.68
CA VAL A 354 13.25 1.90 3.42
C VAL A 354 13.13 3.19 2.62
N TRP A 355 13.36 3.18 1.31
CA TRP A 355 13.20 4.37 0.46
C TRP A 355 11.76 4.87 0.44
N TRP A 356 10.78 3.97 0.39
CA TRP A 356 9.37 4.34 0.49
C TRP A 356 9.00 4.89 1.87
N LEU A 357 9.58 4.33 2.94
CA LEU A 357 9.44 4.89 4.30
C LEU A 357 10.02 6.32 4.38
N VAL A 358 11.22 6.53 3.85
CA VAL A 358 11.86 7.85 3.79
C VAL A 358 11.01 8.83 2.97
N ALA A 359 10.49 8.41 1.81
CA ALA A 359 9.58 9.23 1.01
C ALA A 359 8.32 9.61 1.80
N GLY A 360 7.76 8.69 2.60
CA GLY A 360 6.65 8.97 3.51
C GLY A 360 6.99 9.98 4.60
N LEU A 361 8.14 9.83 5.25
CA LEU A 361 8.63 10.78 6.26
C LEU A 361 8.84 12.18 5.68
N VAL A 362 9.42 12.27 4.48
CA VAL A 362 9.59 13.52 3.74
C VAL A 362 8.23 14.13 3.41
N MET A 363 7.27 13.35 2.90
CA MET A 363 5.92 13.83 2.58
C MET A 363 5.19 14.38 3.81
N VAL A 364 5.28 13.69 4.95
CA VAL A 364 4.74 14.17 6.24
C VAL A 364 5.46 15.45 6.71
N GLY A 365 6.78 15.53 6.54
CA GLY A 365 7.55 16.74 6.86
C GLY A 365 7.14 17.95 6.02
N VAL A 366 6.96 17.75 4.70
CA VAL A 366 6.46 18.77 3.77
C VAL A 366 5.03 19.19 4.12
N ALA A 367 4.16 18.23 4.43
CA ALA A 367 2.80 18.51 4.91
C ALA A 367 2.81 19.32 6.22
N ALA A 368 3.68 18.98 7.17
CA ALA A 368 3.81 19.70 8.42
C ALA A 368 4.30 21.15 8.23
N LEU A 369 5.23 21.38 7.30
CA LEU A 369 5.68 22.72 6.95
C LEU A 369 4.55 23.53 6.28
N ALA A 370 3.80 22.91 5.37
CA ALA A 370 2.66 23.55 4.70
C ALA A 370 1.56 23.95 5.70
N GLU A 371 1.22 23.06 6.64
CA GLU A 371 0.23 23.33 7.69
C GLU A 371 0.66 24.47 8.61
N ARG A 372 1.95 24.48 9.01
CA ARG A 372 2.53 25.58 9.81
C ARG A 372 2.45 26.92 9.09
N ARG A 373 2.85 26.98 7.81
CA ARG A 373 2.80 28.20 7.00
C ARG A 373 1.37 28.74 6.83
N ARG A 374 0.39 27.84 6.67
CA ARG A 374 -1.03 28.24 6.58
C ARG A 374 -1.53 28.83 7.91
N ARG A 375 -1.16 28.22 9.05
CA ARG A 375 -1.52 28.73 10.38
C ARG A 375 -0.89 30.10 10.67
N THR A 376 0.38 30.31 10.33
CA THR A 376 1.04 31.61 10.52
C THR A 376 0.42 32.68 9.63
N ALA A 377 0.16 32.38 8.36
CA ALA A 377 -0.50 33.33 7.45
C ALA A 377 -1.92 33.68 7.90
N ALA A 378 -2.68 32.70 8.42
CA ALA A 378 -4.01 32.94 8.97
C ALA A 378 -3.95 33.82 10.25
N ALA A 379 -2.97 33.59 11.12
CA ALA A 379 -2.76 34.41 12.31
C ALA A 379 -2.37 35.86 11.97
N GLU A 380 -1.47 36.05 10.99
CA GLU A 380 -1.10 37.37 10.47
C GLU A 380 -2.30 38.09 9.84
N ALA A 381 -3.09 37.39 9.03
CA ALA A 381 -4.30 37.94 8.43
C ALA A 381 -5.35 38.34 9.48
N ALA A 382 -5.55 37.51 10.51
CA ALA A 382 -6.46 37.81 11.62
C ALA A 382 -5.97 39.01 12.45
N ALA A 383 -4.66 39.10 12.73
CA ALA A 383 -4.06 40.23 13.42
C ALA A 383 -4.22 41.54 12.62
N ASN A 384 -3.99 41.49 11.30
CA ASN A 384 -4.19 42.63 10.41
C ASN A 384 -5.66 43.06 10.35
N ALA A 385 -6.59 42.10 10.26
CA ALA A 385 -8.02 42.39 10.27
C ALA A 385 -8.48 43.03 11.61
N ALA A 386 -7.98 42.51 12.74
CA ALA A 386 -8.25 43.07 14.06
C ALA A 386 -7.69 44.50 14.20
N ALA A 387 -6.48 44.75 13.69
CA ALA A 387 -5.87 46.08 13.70
C ALA A 387 -6.67 47.08 12.85
N VAL A 388 -7.13 46.68 11.66
CA VAL A 388 -8.00 47.51 10.80
C VAL A 388 -9.33 47.81 11.47
N ALA A 389 -9.96 46.80 12.09
CA ALA A 389 -11.21 47.00 12.84
C ALA A 389 -11.02 47.96 14.02
N ALA A 390 -9.94 47.83 14.79
CA ALA A 390 -9.62 48.73 15.89
C ALA A 390 -9.38 50.17 15.41
N ALA A 391 -8.66 50.37 14.30
CA ALA A 391 -8.44 51.68 13.70
C ALA A 391 -9.74 52.34 13.21
N ALA A 392 -10.65 51.55 12.60
CA ALA A 392 -11.96 52.04 12.17
C ALA A 392 -12.81 52.51 13.36
N VAL A 393 -12.81 51.76 14.47
CA VAL A 393 -13.50 52.17 15.70
C VAL A 393 -12.92 53.47 16.26
N ALA A 394 -11.59 53.58 16.34
CA ALA A 394 -10.92 54.79 16.82
C ALA A 394 -11.26 56.04 15.98
N ALA A 395 -11.38 55.89 14.65
CA ALA A 395 -11.75 56.98 13.75
C ALA A 395 -13.21 57.45 13.89
N THR A 396 -14.09 56.66 14.52
CA THR A 396 -15.49 57.01 14.77
C THR A 396 -15.74 57.67 16.12
N VAL A 397 -14.73 57.73 17.00
CA VAL A 397 -14.83 58.43 18.30
C VAL A 397 -14.54 59.92 18.08
N PRO A 398 -15.49 60.84 18.34
CA PRO A 398 -15.23 62.28 18.22
C PRO A 398 -14.20 62.74 19.26
N GLU A 399 -13.27 63.60 18.84
CA GLU A 399 -12.31 64.28 19.73
C GLU A 399 -13.04 64.93 20.92
N PRO A 400 -12.57 64.76 22.16
CA PRO A 400 -13.16 65.42 23.31
C PRO A 400 -13.03 66.94 23.12
N VAL A 401 -14.17 67.63 23.01
CA VAL A 401 -14.24 69.09 22.97
C VAL A 401 -13.46 69.63 24.18
N PRO A 402 -12.45 70.49 24.00
CA PRO A 402 -11.72 71.06 25.13
C PRO A 402 -12.72 71.81 26.01
N SER A 403 -12.88 71.34 27.24
CA SER A 403 -13.73 72.01 28.22
C SER A 403 -13.18 73.41 28.47
N PRO A 404 -14.02 74.47 28.42
CA PRO A 404 -13.57 75.80 28.80
C PRO A 404 -13.08 75.76 30.25
N ALA A 405 -11.91 76.38 30.47
CA ALA A 405 -11.28 76.45 31.79
C ALA A 405 -12.28 76.95 32.85
N PRO A 406 -12.24 76.41 34.09
CA PRO A 406 -13.16 76.85 35.13
C PRO A 406 -12.89 78.31 35.47
N GLU A 407 -13.86 79.18 35.17
CA GLU A 407 -13.87 80.54 35.67
C GLU A 407 -13.92 80.49 37.20
N ARG A 408 -12.90 81.06 37.83
CA ARG A 408 -12.87 81.34 39.27
C ARG A 408 -13.94 82.41 39.57
N GLY A 409 -15.11 81.99 40.02
CA GLY A 409 -16.09 82.91 40.60
C GLY A 409 -17.38 82.23 41.06
N SER A 410 -17.81 82.55 42.28
CA SER A 410 -19.10 82.22 42.91
C SER A 410 -19.29 80.86 43.62
N TRP A 411 -18.43 80.58 44.61
CA TRP A 411 -18.68 79.55 45.65
C TRP A 411 -19.61 80.01 46.80
N LEU A 412 -20.50 80.99 46.60
CA LEU A 412 -21.23 81.59 47.73
C LEU A 412 -22.75 81.40 47.78
N GLU A 413 -23.39 80.62 46.90
CA GLU A 413 -24.87 80.67 46.88
C GLU A 413 -25.61 79.36 46.61
N ARG A 414 -25.10 78.21 47.06
CA ARG A 414 -25.94 76.98 47.06
C ARG A 414 -25.73 75.98 48.20
N ALA A 415 -25.07 76.39 49.28
CA ALA A 415 -25.10 75.64 50.54
C ALA A 415 -26.41 75.93 51.31
N ALA A 416 -27.54 75.46 50.78
CA ALA A 416 -28.79 75.31 51.53
C ALA A 416 -29.79 74.51 50.70
N GLY A 417 -30.10 73.27 51.10
CA GLY A 417 -31.26 72.56 50.57
C GLY A 417 -31.15 71.05 50.51
N THR A 418 -31.46 70.43 51.64
CA THR A 418 -32.17 69.13 51.76
C THR A 418 -31.54 67.85 51.22
N VAL A 419 -31.01 67.10 52.19
CA VAL A 419 -30.94 65.64 52.24
C VAL A 419 -32.34 65.04 52.10
N GLN A 420 -32.51 64.06 51.21
CA GLN A 420 -33.54 63.03 51.39
C GLN A 420 -33.07 61.67 50.83
N VAL A 421 -33.18 60.68 51.71
CA VAL A 421 -32.84 59.26 51.55
C VAL A 421 -34.09 58.48 51.12
N ALA A 422 -33.95 57.60 50.14
CA ALA A 422 -34.73 56.37 49.92
C ALA A 422 -33.99 55.56 48.83
N GLY A 423 -33.73 54.25 48.88
CA GLY A 423 -34.31 53.20 49.71
C GLY A 423 -35.04 52.17 48.83
N GLY A 424 -34.30 51.20 48.27
CA GLY A 424 -34.77 49.81 48.13
C GLY A 424 -35.27 49.28 46.77
N VAL A 425 -34.96 47.97 46.59
CA VAL A 425 -35.58 46.93 45.72
C VAL A 425 -35.08 46.96 44.25
N GLY A 426 -34.48 45.93 43.64
CA GLY A 426 -34.50 44.48 43.84
C GLY A 426 -35.24 43.81 42.68
N ALA A 427 -34.56 43.32 41.63
CA ALA A 427 -35.16 42.44 40.61
C ALA A 427 -34.11 41.71 39.73
N GLU A 428 -34.13 40.38 39.90
CA GLU A 428 -34.01 39.30 38.89
C GLU A 428 -32.80 39.22 37.95
N VAL A 429 -31.91 38.29 38.29
CA VAL A 429 -30.99 37.60 37.37
C VAL A 429 -31.77 36.48 36.70
N GLY A 430 -32.05 36.64 35.40
CA GLY A 430 -32.66 35.61 34.56
C GLY A 430 -31.60 34.60 34.10
N ASP A 431 -31.82 33.35 34.48
CA ASP A 431 -31.09 32.15 34.07
C ASP A 431 -31.40 31.86 32.59
N GLY A 432 -30.45 32.17 31.70
CA GLY A 432 -30.59 31.98 30.25
C GLY A 432 -29.30 31.57 29.54
N ALA A 433 -28.25 31.24 30.31
CA ALA A 433 -26.95 30.86 29.76
C ALA A 433 -26.78 29.33 29.61
N ALA A 434 -27.58 28.51 30.31
CA ALA A 434 -27.42 27.06 30.29
C ALA A 434 -28.08 26.37 29.08
N ASP A 435 -29.15 26.92 28.51
CA ASP A 435 -29.85 26.31 27.36
C ASP A 435 -29.18 26.62 26.01
N VAL A 436 -28.40 27.70 25.92
CA VAL A 436 -27.66 28.05 24.70
C VAL A 436 -26.40 27.19 24.55
N ASP A 437 -25.70 26.90 25.65
CA ASP A 437 -24.54 26.02 25.62
C ASP A 437 -24.91 24.56 25.31
N ALA A 438 -26.10 24.10 25.73
CA ALA A 438 -26.58 22.75 25.38
C ALA A 438 -27.02 22.64 23.92
N ALA A 439 -27.64 23.69 23.35
CA ALA A 439 -28.02 23.71 21.94
C ALA A 439 -26.81 23.85 21.00
N VAL A 440 -25.80 24.63 21.39
CA VAL A 440 -24.54 24.77 20.62
C VAL A 440 -23.69 23.51 20.76
N ALA A 441 -23.67 22.85 21.93
CA ALA A 441 -23.00 21.55 22.07
C ALA A 441 -23.68 20.45 21.23
N ALA A 442 -25.02 20.44 21.15
CA ALA A 442 -25.76 19.50 20.33
C ALA A 442 -25.61 19.77 18.82
N GLU A 443 -25.54 21.03 18.36
CA GLU A 443 -25.24 21.35 16.95
C GLU A 443 -23.79 20.96 16.58
N VAL A 444 -22.83 21.14 17.49
CA VAL A 444 -21.43 20.73 17.27
C VAL A 444 -21.26 19.21 17.28
N GLU A 445 -22.04 18.49 18.09
CA GLU A 445 -22.02 17.02 18.15
C GLU A 445 -22.69 16.40 16.90
N VAL A 446 -23.77 17.00 16.39
CA VAL A 446 -24.43 16.58 15.14
C VAL A 446 -23.58 16.88 13.91
N ASP A 447 -22.90 18.03 13.83
CA ASP A 447 -21.97 18.31 12.72
C ASP A 447 -20.74 17.39 12.76
N ALA A 448 -20.29 16.97 13.95
CA ALA A 448 -19.19 16.02 14.10
C ALA A 448 -19.61 14.58 13.73
N GLU A 449 -20.84 14.15 14.02
CA GLU A 449 -21.37 12.86 13.57
C GLU A 449 -21.58 12.83 12.04
N VAL A 450 -22.04 13.93 11.43
CA VAL A 450 -22.20 14.03 9.97
C VAL A 450 -20.84 14.05 9.25
N GLU A 451 -19.81 14.76 9.77
CA GLU A 451 -18.45 14.68 9.23
C GLU A 451 -17.80 13.30 9.45
N MET A 452 -18.17 12.58 10.52
CA MET A 452 -17.68 11.23 10.79
C MET A 452 -18.37 10.18 9.89
N GLU A 453 -19.66 10.34 9.56
CA GLU A 453 -20.34 9.55 8.52
C GLU A 453 -19.75 9.84 7.12
N GLU A 454 -19.45 11.10 6.81
CA GLU A 454 -18.80 11.50 5.55
C GLU A 454 -17.35 10.97 5.43
N ALA A 455 -16.68 10.68 6.56
CA ALA A 455 -15.34 10.09 6.60
C ALA A 455 -15.30 8.55 6.56
N VAL A 456 -16.41 7.87 6.87
CA VAL A 456 -16.52 6.39 6.89
C VAL A 456 -17.24 5.84 5.65
N GLY A 457 -17.99 6.65 4.91
CA GLY A 457 -18.59 6.23 3.64
C GLY A 457 -19.74 5.23 3.84
N VAL A 458 -20.76 5.65 4.58
CA VAL A 458 -22.13 5.14 4.43
C VAL A 458 -22.95 6.18 3.68
#